data_AF-A0A7S0X607-F1
#
_entry.id   AF-A0A7S0X607-F1
#
_cell.length_a   1.000
_cell.length_b   1.000
_cell.length_c   1.000
_cell.angle_alpha   90.00
_cell.angle_beta   90.00
_cell.angle_gamma   90.00
#
_symmetry.space_group_name_H-M   'P 1'
#
loop_
_entity.id
_entity.type
_entity.pdbx_description
1 polymer ?
#
loop_
_entity_poly.entity_id
_entity_poly.type
_entity_poly.pdbx_seq_one_letter_code
_entity_poly.pdbx_strand_id
1 'polypeptide(L)'
;MATPACSSGVRAIGYAGATHRGSRDSAYPRACVPASVRHVNREETLQLLSRSRRCKSACVVQATGSVSLREDLFGSKEPLFTDCRSSKVSIVGSGQVGLACAYALINQATCRQIVLHDIAPKMDRLEAEVADLLHGAEFVDSLDVVATADFADTADSDIVIIPAGARQNEGESRLALVARNVAIFEDIIPKIAAASPDAKLLILTNPCDIMTHVALRLSGFPSNRVIGSGTALDTSRFRSLLAHKLAVDTGSVHGMVLGEHGDSSVVLWSQVMVGGGDFEPAYSYILYPEP
;
A
#
# COMPACT_ATOMS: atom_id res chain seq x y z
N MET A 1 3.76 -56.19 7.56
CA MET A 1 3.79 -56.05 9.04
C MET A 1 4.71 -54.90 9.39
N ALA A 2 4.24 -54.03 10.29
CA ALA A 2 4.94 -52.99 11.04
C ALA A 2 5.52 -51.76 10.29
N THR A 3 4.95 -50.61 10.65
CA THR A 3 5.53 -49.25 10.59
C THR A 3 6.88 -49.16 11.34
N PRO A 4 7.69 -48.13 11.05
CA PRO A 4 7.98 -47.19 12.14
C PRO A 4 7.91 -45.71 11.74
N ALA A 5 7.51 -44.91 12.72
CA ALA A 5 7.52 -43.46 12.72
C ALA A 5 8.85 -42.89 13.24
N CYS A 6 9.27 -41.80 12.58
CA CYS A 6 9.97 -40.60 13.05
C CYS A 6 11.00 -40.64 14.20
N SER A 7 12.23 -40.17 13.91
CA SER A 7 12.86 -39.11 14.73
C SER A 7 13.93 -38.32 13.94
N SER A 8 13.65 -37.02 13.80
CA SER A 8 14.54 -35.84 13.78
C SER A 8 15.96 -35.90 13.18
N GLY A 9 16.23 -35.04 12.20
CA GLY A 9 17.57 -34.52 11.94
C GLY A 9 17.78 -33.90 10.56
N VAL A 10 17.28 -32.68 10.31
CA VAL A 10 17.68 -31.90 9.12
C VAL A 10 18.94 -31.11 9.43
N ARG A 11 20.08 -31.51 8.83
CA ARG A 11 21.27 -30.68 8.69
C ARG A 11 21.21 -29.95 7.34
N ALA A 12 21.36 -28.62 7.38
CA ALA A 12 21.53 -27.79 6.20
C ALA A 12 22.89 -28.05 5.53
N ILE A 13 22.89 -28.17 4.21
CA ILE A 13 24.10 -28.25 3.37
C ILE A 13 24.22 -26.89 2.66
N GLY A 14 25.30 -26.18 2.94
CA GLY A 14 25.68 -24.97 2.22
C GLY A 14 26.37 -25.29 0.90
N TYR A 15 26.27 -24.37 -0.06
CA TYR A 15 27.13 -24.35 -1.24
C TYR A 15 27.75 -22.97 -1.42
N ALA A 16 29.07 -22.98 -1.60
CA ALA A 16 29.91 -21.84 -1.86
C ALA A 16 30.24 -21.74 -3.36
N GLY A 17 30.09 -20.54 -3.91
CA GLY A 17 31.01 -19.84 -4.82
C GLY A 17 31.47 -20.48 -6.13
N ALA A 18 31.12 -19.83 -7.24
CA ALA A 18 32.04 -19.62 -8.36
C ALA A 18 31.73 -18.29 -9.08
N THR A 19 32.81 -17.57 -9.39
CA THR A 19 32.90 -16.20 -9.89
C THR A 19 32.86 -16.12 -11.42
N HIS A 20 32.26 -15.07 -12.00
CA HIS A 20 32.80 -14.47 -13.22
C HIS A 20 32.55 -12.94 -13.26
N ARG A 21 33.61 -12.23 -13.65
CA ARG A 21 33.74 -10.76 -13.67
C ARG A 21 33.01 -10.13 -14.86
N GLY A 22 32.46 -8.95 -14.65
CA GLY A 22 32.03 -8.01 -15.69
C GLY A 22 31.71 -6.64 -15.08
N SER A 23 32.61 -5.69 -15.31
CA SER A 23 32.66 -4.33 -14.77
C SER A 23 31.44 -3.45 -15.02
N ARG A 24 31.05 -2.62 -14.03
CA ARG A 24 31.00 -1.15 -14.13
C ARG A 24 30.78 -0.51 -12.75
N ASP A 25 31.40 0.65 -12.61
CA ASP A 25 31.66 1.39 -11.38
C ASP A 25 30.45 1.68 -10.49
N SER A 26 30.60 1.38 -9.20
CA SER A 26 29.86 2.06 -8.13
C SER A 26 30.70 2.03 -6.86
N ALA A 27 31.47 3.09 -6.67
CA ALA A 27 32.20 3.34 -5.43
C ALA A 27 31.21 3.60 -4.28
N TYR A 28 30.87 2.55 -3.52
CA TYR A 28 30.34 2.70 -2.16
C TYR A 28 31.49 2.47 -1.18
N PRO A 29 31.86 3.44 -0.33
CA PRO A 29 32.82 3.19 0.73
C PRO A 29 32.19 2.23 1.74
N ARG A 30 32.84 1.07 1.97
CA ARG A 30 32.54 0.22 3.12
C ARG A 30 32.76 1.04 4.38
N ALA A 31 31.69 1.42 5.06
CA ALA A 31 31.80 2.05 6.36
C ALA A 31 32.36 1.02 7.35
N CYS A 32 33.61 1.21 7.77
CA CYS A 32 34.16 0.57 8.96
C CYS A 32 33.23 0.85 10.15
N VAL A 33 32.77 -0.20 10.82
CA VAL A 33 32.11 -0.08 12.13
C VAL A 33 33.18 0.36 13.14
N PRO A 34 33.08 1.55 13.77
CA PRO A 34 34.02 1.92 14.82
C PRO A 34 33.59 1.23 16.12
N ALA A 35 34.49 0.42 16.67
CA ALA A 35 34.43 -0.05 18.05
C ALA A 35 34.74 1.11 19.01
N SER A 36 33.71 1.86 19.42
CA SER A 36 33.64 2.64 20.67
C SER A 36 32.37 3.50 20.62
N VAL A 37 31.49 3.40 21.61
CA VAL A 37 30.41 4.39 21.79
C VAL A 37 31.07 5.71 22.18
N ARG A 38 31.29 6.59 21.19
CA ARG A 38 31.74 7.96 21.45
C ARG A 38 30.54 8.78 21.91
N HIS A 39 30.75 9.61 22.93
CA HIS A 39 29.82 10.70 23.26
C HIS A 39 29.67 11.59 22.02
N VAL A 40 28.54 11.46 21.33
CA VAL A 40 28.19 12.33 20.20
C VAL A 40 27.96 13.72 20.79
N ASN A 41 28.76 14.71 20.38
CA ASN A 41 28.58 16.06 20.90
C ASN A 41 27.29 16.70 20.32
N ARG A 42 26.84 17.82 20.90
CA ARG A 42 25.61 18.49 20.46
C ARG A 42 25.64 18.88 18.98
N GLU A 43 26.77 19.32 18.46
CA GLU A 43 26.93 19.72 17.06
C GLU A 43 26.92 18.51 16.12
N GLU A 44 27.56 17.39 16.50
CA GLU A 44 27.51 16.13 15.74
C GLU A 44 26.10 15.54 15.74
N THR A 45 25.39 15.63 16.86
CA THR A 45 23.98 15.22 16.96
C THR A 45 23.10 16.09 16.06
N LEU A 46 23.29 17.42 16.08
CA LEU A 46 22.57 18.34 15.21
C LEU A 46 22.90 18.13 13.73
N GLN A 47 24.17 17.82 13.39
CA GLN A 47 24.56 17.47 12.02
C GLN A 47 23.96 16.14 11.56
N LEU A 48 23.90 15.12 12.41
CA LEU A 48 23.24 13.84 12.11
C LEU A 48 21.72 14.01 11.96
N LEU A 49 21.07 14.80 12.82
CA LEU A 49 19.64 15.12 12.73
C LEU A 49 19.31 15.97 11.49
N SER A 50 20.19 16.90 11.10
CA SER A 50 20.04 17.67 9.86
C SER A 50 20.17 16.80 8.61
N ARG A 51 20.90 15.68 8.71
CA ARG A 51 21.05 14.68 7.64
C ARG A 51 19.89 13.68 7.61
N SER A 52 19.25 13.39 8.75
CA SER A 52 18.07 12.50 8.82
C SER A 52 16.79 13.21 8.37
N ARG A 53 16.69 14.54 8.55
CA ARG A 53 15.60 15.35 8.00
C ARG A 53 15.77 15.52 6.48
N ARG A 54 15.25 14.56 5.71
CA ARG A 54 15.20 14.60 4.23
C ARG A 54 14.29 15.69 3.61
N CYS A 55 13.84 16.70 4.36
CA CYS A 55 13.23 17.90 3.74
C CYS A 55 14.34 18.97 3.66
N LYS A 56 14.82 19.25 2.43
CA LYS A 56 15.90 20.23 2.14
C LYS A 56 15.44 21.70 2.33
N SER A 57 14.76 22.02 3.42
CA SER A 57 14.61 23.41 3.87
C SER A 57 15.35 23.56 5.20
N ALA A 58 16.31 24.47 5.21
CA ALA A 58 17.13 24.77 6.37
C ALA A 58 16.24 25.37 7.48
N CYS A 59 15.77 24.53 8.40
CA CYS A 59 15.19 25.00 9.66
C CYS A 59 16.34 25.29 10.63
N VAL A 60 16.87 26.51 10.58
CA VAL A 60 17.75 27.01 11.62
C VAL A 60 16.87 27.39 12.81
N VAL A 61 16.71 26.49 13.77
CA VAL A 61 16.08 26.82 15.05
C VAL A 61 17.06 27.72 15.81
N GLN A 62 16.79 29.03 15.84
CA GLN A 62 17.49 29.92 16.76
C GLN A 62 17.08 29.57 18.19
N ALA A 63 18.00 28.95 18.93
CA ALA A 63 17.80 28.64 20.33
C ALA A 63 17.74 29.93 21.15
N THR A 64 16.54 30.39 21.50
CA THR A 64 16.35 31.53 22.41
C THR A 64 16.03 31.03 23.81
N GLY A 65 16.99 31.18 24.73
CA GLY A 65 16.74 31.20 26.18
C GLY A 65 16.44 29.86 26.85
N SER A 66 16.89 29.73 28.10
CA SER A 66 16.69 28.56 28.96
C SER A 66 15.24 28.45 29.43
N VAL A 67 14.39 27.83 28.62
CA VAL A 67 13.11 27.28 29.06
C VAL A 67 13.33 25.79 29.36
N SER A 68 12.57 25.19 30.29
CA SER A 68 12.70 23.76 30.53
C SER A 68 12.43 22.98 29.24
N LEU A 69 13.20 21.91 28.99
CA LEU A 69 13.07 21.08 27.78
C LEU A 69 11.63 20.58 27.58
N ARG A 70 10.89 20.42 28.68
CA ARG A 70 9.47 20.06 28.70
C ARG A 70 8.57 21.21 28.20
N GLU A 71 8.79 22.43 28.65
CA GLU A 71 8.00 23.59 28.19
C GLU A 71 8.34 24.00 26.76
N ASP A 72 9.57 23.76 26.30
CA ASP A 72 9.96 24.03 24.90
C ASP A 72 9.38 22.98 23.94
N LEU A 73 9.29 21.70 24.36
CA LEU A 73 8.71 20.61 23.57
C LEU A 73 7.17 20.56 23.62
N PHE A 74 6.56 20.89 24.75
CA PHE A 74 5.10 20.79 24.97
C PHE A 74 4.43 22.15 25.16
N GLY A 75 5.15 23.25 24.95
CA GLY A 75 4.59 24.59 24.91
C GLY A 75 3.75 24.81 23.65
N SER A 76 2.90 25.83 23.66
CA SER A 76 1.96 26.16 22.59
C SER A 76 2.59 26.67 21.29
N LYS A 77 3.91 26.52 21.10
CA LYS A 77 4.59 26.91 19.86
C LYS A 77 4.45 25.78 18.85
N GLU A 78 3.65 26.01 17.81
CA GLU A 78 3.61 25.08 16.68
C GLU A 78 4.95 25.09 15.93
N PRO A 79 5.47 23.90 15.57
CA PRO A 79 6.72 23.81 14.84
C PRO A 79 6.56 24.36 13.41
N LEU A 80 7.46 25.26 13.03
CA LEU A 80 7.56 25.81 11.68
C LEU A 80 8.18 24.78 10.73
N PHE A 81 7.34 23.94 10.12
CA PHE A 81 7.73 23.10 8.98
C PHE A 81 7.36 23.81 7.67
N THR A 82 8.32 23.92 6.75
CA THR A 82 8.05 24.42 5.40
C THR A 82 7.41 23.29 4.58
N ASP A 83 6.24 23.54 4.00
CA ASP A 83 5.45 22.59 3.20
C ASP A 83 6.25 22.02 2.01
N CYS A 84 6.95 20.91 2.22
CA CYS A 84 7.19 19.96 1.16
C CYS A 84 5.90 19.14 1.02
N ARG A 85 5.02 19.49 0.06
CA ARG A 85 3.75 18.79 -0.20
C ARG A 85 4.00 17.29 -0.18
N SER A 86 3.57 16.64 0.90
CA SER A 86 3.82 15.24 1.15
C SER A 86 2.75 14.44 0.42
N SER A 87 3.13 13.34 -0.23
CA SER A 87 2.17 12.46 -0.91
C SER A 87 1.15 11.95 0.10
N LYS A 88 -0.12 12.33 -0.08
CA LYS A 88 -1.22 12.09 0.85
C LYS A 88 -2.23 11.12 0.25
N VAL A 89 -2.57 10.08 0.99
CA VAL A 89 -3.56 9.07 0.60
C VAL A 89 -4.65 8.98 1.67
N SER A 90 -5.91 9.16 1.28
CA SER A 90 -7.05 8.90 2.16
C SER A 90 -7.66 7.53 1.87
N ILE A 91 -8.06 6.81 2.90
CA ILE A 91 -8.74 5.52 2.82
C ILE A 91 -10.08 5.65 3.54
N VAL A 92 -11.18 5.55 2.79
CA VAL A 92 -12.53 5.70 3.32
C VAL A 92 -13.13 4.32 3.59
N GLY A 93 -13.08 3.91 4.86
CA GLY A 93 -13.55 2.64 5.39
C GLY A 93 -12.40 1.85 6.02
N SER A 94 -12.51 1.55 7.32
CA SER A 94 -11.48 0.84 8.10
C SER A 94 -11.78 -0.66 8.30
N GLY A 95 -12.48 -1.26 7.34
CA GLY A 95 -12.64 -2.72 7.28
C GLY A 95 -11.32 -3.42 6.93
N GLN A 96 -11.35 -4.76 6.85
CA GLN A 96 -10.17 -5.58 6.52
C GLN A 96 -9.47 -5.13 5.22
N VAL A 97 -10.23 -4.74 4.20
CA VAL A 97 -9.66 -4.24 2.93
C VAL A 97 -8.94 -2.91 3.13
N GLY A 98 -9.55 -1.95 3.84
CA GLY A 98 -8.95 -0.64 4.09
C GLY A 98 -7.68 -0.72 4.94
N LEU A 99 -7.70 -1.54 5.99
CA LEU A 99 -6.52 -1.78 6.82
C LEU A 99 -5.41 -2.51 6.05
N ALA A 100 -5.75 -3.48 5.20
CA ALA A 100 -4.77 -4.13 4.33
C ALA A 100 -4.15 -3.14 3.32
N CYS A 101 -4.94 -2.21 2.78
CA CYS A 101 -4.42 -1.13 1.93
C CYS A 101 -3.47 -0.23 2.71
N ALA A 102 -3.85 0.22 3.90
CA ALA A 102 -2.99 1.05 4.76
C ALA A 102 -1.67 0.32 5.04
N TYR A 103 -1.73 -0.92 5.54
CA TYR A 103 -0.56 -1.74 5.82
C TYR A 103 0.37 -1.91 4.61
N ALA A 104 -0.19 -2.14 3.41
CA ALA A 104 0.59 -2.24 2.19
C ALA A 104 1.28 -0.92 1.81
N LEU A 105 0.58 0.23 1.93
CA LEU A 105 1.16 1.55 1.66
C LEU A 105 2.34 1.86 2.58
N ILE A 106 2.19 1.51 3.87
CA ILE A 106 3.23 1.65 4.91
C ILE A 106 4.45 0.81 4.55
N ASN A 107 4.27 -0.49 4.32
CA ASN A 107 5.39 -1.39 4.02
C ASN A 107 6.13 -1.06 2.71
N GLN A 108 5.42 -0.49 1.73
CA GLN A 108 6.02 -0.08 0.47
C GLN A 108 6.62 1.34 0.50
N ALA A 109 6.43 2.08 1.60
CA ALA A 109 6.88 3.47 1.75
C ALA A 109 6.48 4.37 0.56
N THR A 110 5.26 4.19 0.05
CA THR A 110 4.76 4.86 -1.17
C THR A 110 4.13 6.22 -0.92
N CYS A 111 3.76 6.51 0.33
CA CYS A 111 3.19 7.78 0.74
C CYS A 111 3.76 8.24 2.10
N ARG A 112 3.54 9.51 2.44
CA ARG A 112 4.01 10.13 3.68
C ARG A 112 2.89 10.44 4.65
N GLN A 113 1.67 10.60 4.15
CA GLN A 113 0.51 10.81 4.97
C GLN A 113 -0.62 9.86 4.55
N ILE A 114 -1.15 9.14 5.53
CA ILE A 114 -2.31 8.26 5.37
C ILE A 114 -3.42 8.78 6.28
N VAL A 115 -4.58 9.05 5.70
CA VAL A 115 -5.79 9.40 6.47
C VAL A 115 -6.75 8.23 6.37
N LEU A 116 -6.99 7.56 7.48
CA LEU A 116 -8.00 6.51 7.61
C LEU A 116 -9.28 7.14 8.13
N HIS A 117 -10.34 7.07 7.33
CA HIS A 117 -11.65 7.61 7.68
C HIS A 117 -12.66 6.46 7.87
N ASP A 118 -13.44 6.46 8.95
CA ASP A 118 -14.65 5.63 9.08
C ASP A 118 -15.73 6.41 9.87
N ILE A 119 -16.93 5.83 10.00
CA ILE A 119 -18.04 6.47 10.69
C ILE A 119 -17.74 6.66 12.18
N ALA A 120 -18.27 7.74 12.77
CA ALA A 120 -18.05 8.09 14.18
C ALA A 120 -18.24 6.92 15.18
N PRO A 121 -19.24 6.02 15.04
CA PRO A 121 -19.40 4.88 15.95
C PRO A 121 -18.26 3.85 15.93
N LYS A 122 -17.31 3.93 14.98
CA LYS A 122 -16.15 3.04 14.88
C LYS A 122 -14.83 3.71 15.24
N MET A 123 -14.84 4.96 15.69
CA MET A 123 -13.61 5.72 15.94
C MET A 123 -12.68 5.05 16.95
N ASP A 124 -13.21 4.58 18.08
CA ASP A 124 -12.40 3.89 19.10
C ASP A 124 -11.61 2.71 18.52
N ARG A 125 -12.25 1.94 17.63
CA ARG A 125 -11.59 0.83 16.94
C ARG A 125 -10.55 1.36 15.96
N LEU A 126 -10.89 2.36 15.17
CA LEU A 126 -10.02 2.92 14.14
C LEU A 126 -8.74 3.50 14.74
N GLU A 127 -8.85 4.23 15.86
CA GLU A 127 -7.72 4.76 16.61
C GLU A 127 -6.81 3.63 17.13
N ALA A 128 -7.39 2.54 17.63
CA ALA A 128 -6.60 1.37 18.05
C ALA A 128 -5.84 0.72 16.89
N GLU A 129 -6.48 0.59 15.72
CA GLU A 129 -5.84 0.02 14.51
C GLU A 129 -4.73 0.96 13.98
N VAL A 130 -4.94 2.28 14.02
CA VAL A 130 -3.90 3.27 13.65
C VAL A 130 -2.73 3.22 14.63
N ALA A 131 -2.99 3.11 15.93
CA ALA A 131 -1.94 2.97 16.93
C ALA A 131 -1.09 1.70 16.68
N ASP A 132 -1.72 0.58 16.33
CA ASP A 132 -1.00 -0.66 15.99
C ASP A 132 -0.13 -0.49 14.73
N LEU A 133 -0.66 0.14 13.68
CA LEU A 133 0.10 0.46 12.47
C LEU A 133 1.32 1.36 12.78
N LEU A 134 1.14 2.39 13.61
CA LEU A 134 2.21 3.31 13.99
C LEU A 134 3.28 2.64 14.88
N HIS A 135 2.87 1.80 15.83
CA HIS A 135 3.82 1.04 16.66
C HIS A 135 4.64 0.05 15.83
N GLY A 136 4.07 -0.50 14.75
CA GLY A 136 4.78 -1.34 13.78
C GLY A 136 5.66 -0.55 12.78
N ALA A 137 5.45 0.76 12.66
CA ALA A 137 6.10 1.60 11.65
C ALA A 137 7.49 2.13 12.07
N GLU A 138 8.06 1.70 13.20
CA GLU A 138 9.42 2.09 13.64
C GLU A 138 10.48 1.88 12.53
N PHE A 139 10.25 0.89 11.66
CA PHE A 139 11.18 0.50 10.60
C PHE A 139 10.90 1.17 9.24
N VAL A 140 9.94 2.09 9.17
CA VAL A 140 9.51 2.77 7.93
C VAL A 140 9.98 4.24 7.95
N ASP A 141 10.26 4.80 6.77
CA ASP A 141 10.56 6.24 6.61
C ASP A 141 9.40 7.09 7.21
N SER A 142 9.70 8.34 7.60
CA SER A 142 8.73 9.23 8.28
C SER A 142 7.35 9.23 7.63
N LEU A 143 6.38 8.73 8.39
CA LEU A 143 5.00 8.49 7.99
C LEU A 143 4.06 9.08 9.06
N ASP A 144 3.06 9.81 8.60
CA ASP A 144 1.94 10.29 9.40
C ASP A 144 0.69 9.45 9.09
N VAL A 145 0.04 8.91 10.12
CA VAL A 145 -1.20 8.13 9.98
C VAL A 145 -2.23 8.70 10.93
N VAL A 146 -3.35 9.17 10.36
CA VAL A 146 -4.42 9.85 11.10
C VAL A 146 -5.70 9.01 11.01
N ALA A 147 -6.33 8.76 12.16
CA ALA A 147 -7.70 8.24 12.26
C ALA A 147 -8.68 9.42 12.33
N THR A 148 -9.75 9.39 11.55
CA THR A 148 -10.76 10.47 11.56
C THR A 148 -12.16 9.98 11.21
N ALA A 149 -13.17 10.73 11.63
CA ALA A 149 -14.56 10.62 11.15
C ALA A 149 -15.01 11.88 10.38
N ASP A 150 -14.11 12.86 10.20
CA ASP A 150 -14.37 14.09 9.47
C ASP A 150 -13.70 14.03 8.09
N PHE A 151 -14.48 14.34 7.05
CA PHE A 151 -13.94 14.45 5.69
C PHE A 151 -13.01 15.66 5.53
N ALA A 152 -13.06 16.66 6.42
CA ALA A 152 -12.13 17.79 6.39
C ALA A 152 -10.66 17.33 6.47
N ASP A 153 -10.37 16.31 7.27
CA ASP A 153 -9.01 15.75 7.40
C ASP A 153 -8.54 15.04 6.12
N THR A 154 -9.47 14.68 5.23
CA THR A 154 -9.16 14.10 3.91
C THR A 154 -8.80 15.13 2.84
N ALA A 155 -8.71 16.42 3.19
CA ALA A 155 -8.42 17.49 2.24
C ALA A 155 -7.05 17.35 1.57
N ASP A 156 -6.95 17.81 0.32
CA ASP A 156 -5.73 17.83 -0.49
C ASP A 156 -5.04 16.47 -0.72
N SER A 157 -5.79 15.38 -0.61
CA SER A 157 -5.30 14.03 -0.89
C SER A 157 -4.99 13.84 -2.39
N ASP A 158 -3.88 13.18 -2.69
CA ASP A 158 -3.51 12.84 -4.08
C ASP A 158 -4.33 11.66 -4.59
N ILE A 159 -4.59 10.68 -3.71
CA ILE A 159 -5.39 9.49 -3.98
C ILE A 159 -6.36 9.28 -2.84
N VAL A 160 -7.62 8.97 -3.18
CA VAL A 160 -8.63 8.54 -2.21
C VAL A 160 -9.09 7.12 -2.57
N ILE A 161 -8.77 6.18 -1.69
CA ILE A 161 -9.11 4.77 -1.82
C ILE A 161 -10.44 4.52 -1.10
N ILE A 162 -11.40 3.91 -1.79
CA ILE A 162 -12.77 3.72 -1.29
C ILE A 162 -13.11 2.22 -1.22
N PRO A 163 -12.77 1.57 -0.10
CA PRO A 163 -13.26 0.23 0.24
C PRO A 163 -14.60 0.22 0.99
N ALA A 164 -15.12 1.38 1.41
CA ALA A 164 -16.38 1.46 2.15
C ALA A 164 -17.57 0.92 1.34
N GLY A 165 -18.30 -0.02 1.94
CA GLY A 165 -19.50 -0.59 1.36
C GLY A 165 -20.24 -1.47 2.35
N ALA A 166 -21.50 -1.70 2.05
CA ALA A 166 -22.34 -2.68 2.73
C ALA A 166 -21.87 -4.10 2.41
N ARG A 167 -21.91 -4.97 3.42
CA ARG A 167 -21.78 -6.42 3.20
C ARG A 167 -23.10 -6.95 2.67
N GLN A 168 -23.02 -7.90 1.74
CA GLN A 168 -24.20 -8.62 1.27
C GLN A 168 -24.78 -9.45 2.40
N ASN A 169 -26.09 -9.33 2.62
CA ASN A 169 -26.80 -10.15 3.58
C ASN A 169 -27.22 -11.49 2.94
N GLU A 170 -27.39 -12.54 3.76
CA GLU A 170 -27.91 -13.81 3.26
C GLU A 170 -29.28 -13.64 2.60
N GLY A 171 -29.43 -14.16 1.37
CA GLY A 171 -30.66 -14.03 0.58
C GLY A 171 -30.90 -12.67 -0.06
N GLU A 172 -29.99 -11.70 0.11
CA GLU A 172 -30.12 -10.39 -0.51
C GLU A 172 -29.83 -10.42 -2.02
N SER A 173 -30.69 -9.78 -2.80
CA SER A 173 -30.49 -9.64 -4.24
C SER A 173 -29.30 -8.72 -4.56
N ARG A 174 -28.60 -9.01 -5.67
CA ARG A 174 -27.51 -8.15 -6.16
C ARG A 174 -27.95 -6.68 -6.34
N LEU A 175 -29.19 -6.46 -6.79
CA LEU A 175 -29.75 -5.13 -6.96
C LEU A 175 -29.95 -4.38 -5.63
N ALA A 176 -30.43 -5.08 -4.59
CA ALA A 176 -30.61 -4.47 -3.27
C ALA A 176 -29.26 -4.07 -2.65
N LEU A 177 -28.23 -4.90 -2.80
CA LEU A 177 -26.87 -4.58 -2.37
C LEU A 177 -26.33 -3.33 -3.08
N VAL A 178 -26.50 -3.24 -4.40
CA VAL A 178 -26.13 -2.06 -5.19
C VAL A 178 -26.84 -0.82 -4.67
N ALA A 179 -28.16 -0.88 -4.44
CA ALA A 179 -28.92 0.27 -3.95
C ALA A 179 -28.40 0.78 -2.59
N ARG A 180 -28.04 -0.12 -1.66
CA ARG A 180 -27.44 0.26 -0.37
C ARG A 180 -26.06 0.91 -0.55
N ASN A 181 -25.23 0.37 -1.45
CA ASN A 181 -23.92 0.95 -1.73
C ASN A 181 -24.01 2.30 -2.45
N VAL A 182 -25.00 2.49 -3.33
CA VAL A 182 -25.27 3.79 -3.95
C VAL A 182 -25.63 4.82 -2.89
N ALA A 183 -26.51 4.50 -1.94
CA ALA A 183 -26.86 5.42 -0.84
C ALA A 183 -25.64 5.81 0.01
N ILE A 184 -24.71 4.88 0.25
CA ILE A 184 -23.44 5.19 0.92
C ILE A 184 -22.60 6.15 0.05
N PHE A 185 -22.51 5.90 -1.25
CA PHE A 185 -21.72 6.71 -2.18
C PHE A 185 -22.28 8.12 -2.37
N GLU A 186 -23.61 8.27 -2.37
CA GLU A 186 -24.29 9.57 -2.40
C GLU A 186 -23.92 10.45 -1.21
N ASP A 187 -23.63 9.85 -0.05
CA ASP A 187 -23.16 10.59 1.12
C ASP A 187 -21.66 10.90 1.07
N ILE A 188 -20.81 9.92 0.73
CA ILE A 188 -19.35 10.07 0.87
C ILE A 188 -18.67 10.74 -0.33
N ILE A 189 -19.09 10.45 -1.57
CA ILE A 189 -18.36 10.88 -2.77
C ILE A 189 -18.36 12.40 -2.93
N PRO A 190 -19.51 13.12 -2.77
CA PRO A 190 -19.51 14.58 -2.87
C PRO A 190 -18.64 15.25 -1.81
N LYS A 191 -18.59 14.72 -0.58
CA LYS A 191 -17.74 15.24 0.51
C LYS A 191 -16.26 15.09 0.19
N ILE A 192 -15.87 13.91 -0.33
CA ILE A 192 -14.51 13.65 -0.79
C ILE A 192 -14.13 14.60 -1.94
N ALA A 193 -15.02 14.75 -2.93
CA ALA A 193 -14.77 15.60 -4.09
C ALA A 193 -14.64 17.09 -3.70
N ALA A 194 -15.38 17.54 -2.68
CA ALA A 194 -15.27 18.88 -2.14
C ALA A 194 -13.98 19.10 -1.33
N ALA A 195 -13.57 18.12 -0.51
CA ALA A 195 -12.36 18.21 0.30
C ALA A 195 -11.08 18.07 -0.55
N SER A 196 -11.11 17.22 -1.57
CA SER A 196 -9.95 16.90 -2.43
C SER A 196 -10.31 16.98 -3.91
N PRO A 197 -10.51 18.20 -4.47
CA PRO A 197 -10.96 18.39 -5.85
C PRO A 197 -9.96 17.91 -6.90
N ASP A 198 -8.68 17.78 -6.53
CA ASP A 198 -7.59 17.34 -7.39
C ASP A 198 -7.26 15.84 -7.31
N ALA A 199 -7.89 15.10 -6.39
CA ALA A 199 -7.59 13.70 -6.14
C ALA A 199 -7.92 12.76 -7.30
N LYS A 200 -7.28 11.59 -7.28
CA LYS A 200 -7.74 10.39 -7.99
C LYS A 200 -8.52 9.49 -7.05
N LEU A 201 -9.68 9.04 -7.47
CA LEU A 201 -10.50 8.06 -6.74
C LEU A 201 -10.13 6.65 -7.17
N LEU A 202 -9.83 5.78 -6.21
CA LEU A 202 -9.61 4.34 -6.41
C LEU A 202 -10.72 3.55 -5.73
N ILE A 203 -11.62 2.97 -6.51
CA ILE A 203 -12.82 2.29 -6.03
C ILE A 203 -12.55 0.80 -5.85
N LEU A 204 -12.71 0.30 -4.62
CA LEU A 204 -12.60 -1.11 -4.25
C LEU A 204 -13.96 -1.72 -3.89
N THR A 205 -14.97 -0.90 -3.65
CA THR A 205 -16.31 -1.33 -3.23
C THR A 205 -17.00 -2.15 -4.32
N ASN A 206 -17.44 -3.35 -3.97
CA ASN A 206 -18.16 -4.22 -4.89
C ASN A 206 -19.67 -3.90 -4.98
N PRO A 207 -20.30 -4.09 -6.15
CA PRO A 207 -19.70 -4.50 -7.42
C PRO A 207 -18.86 -3.39 -8.08
N CYS A 208 -17.56 -3.65 -8.27
CA CYS A 208 -16.55 -2.63 -8.53
C CYS A 208 -16.87 -1.77 -9.77
N ASP A 209 -17.27 -2.38 -10.88
CA ASP A 209 -17.51 -1.67 -12.14
C ASP A 209 -18.68 -0.68 -12.04
N ILE A 210 -19.79 -1.12 -11.43
CA ILE A 210 -20.98 -0.29 -11.21
C ILE A 210 -20.66 0.83 -10.23
N MET A 211 -20.00 0.51 -9.11
CA MET A 211 -19.65 1.53 -8.10
C MET A 211 -18.65 2.55 -8.63
N THR A 212 -17.76 2.15 -9.53
CA THR A 212 -16.85 3.06 -10.24
C THR A 212 -17.62 4.03 -11.13
N HIS A 213 -18.62 3.53 -11.87
CA HIS A 213 -19.50 4.39 -12.66
C HIS A 213 -20.28 5.37 -11.77
N VAL A 214 -20.84 4.89 -10.65
CA VAL A 214 -21.57 5.74 -9.69
C VAL A 214 -20.66 6.83 -9.12
N ALA A 215 -19.44 6.48 -8.68
CA ALA A 215 -18.47 7.44 -8.18
C ALA A 215 -18.10 8.51 -9.23
N LEU A 216 -17.96 8.12 -10.50
CA LEU A 216 -17.72 9.06 -11.59
C LEU A 216 -18.86 10.08 -11.74
N ARG A 217 -20.12 9.61 -11.66
CA ARG A 217 -21.30 10.48 -11.77
C ARG A 217 -21.45 11.40 -10.57
N LEU A 218 -21.21 10.91 -9.37
CA LEU A 218 -21.39 11.68 -8.12
C LEU A 218 -20.26 12.67 -7.85
N SER A 219 -19.02 12.34 -8.22
CA SER A 219 -17.87 13.22 -8.00
C SER A 219 -17.81 14.38 -8.98
N GLY A 220 -18.36 14.22 -10.19
CA GLY A 220 -18.19 15.18 -11.29
C GLY A 220 -16.75 15.23 -11.83
N PHE A 221 -15.90 14.29 -11.45
CA PHE A 221 -14.51 14.25 -11.91
C PHE A 221 -14.41 13.82 -13.38
N PRO A 222 -13.34 14.21 -14.09
CA PRO A 222 -13.01 13.61 -15.38
C PRO A 222 -12.69 12.12 -15.21
N SER A 223 -13.00 11.32 -16.23
CA SER A 223 -12.90 9.86 -16.19
C SER A 223 -11.49 9.33 -15.90
N ASN A 224 -10.45 10.08 -16.28
CA ASN A 224 -9.05 9.74 -16.00
C ASN A 224 -8.67 9.83 -14.50
N ARG A 225 -9.57 10.31 -13.64
CA ARG A 225 -9.38 10.39 -12.18
C ARG A 225 -10.25 9.45 -11.37
N VAL A 226 -11.10 8.63 -12.00
CA VAL A 226 -11.95 7.66 -11.30
C VAL A 226 -11.62 6.28 -11.80
N ILE A 227 -10.96 5.48 -10.97
CA ILE A 227 -10.37 4.20 -11.33
C ILE A 227 -11.00 3.13 -10.44
N GLY A 228 -11.56 2.09 -11.03
CA GLY A 228 -11.94 0.87 -10.31
C GLY A 228 -10.75 -0.06 -10.19
N SER A 229 -10.65 -0.83 -9.10
CA SER A 229 -9.66 -1.91 -9.01
C SER A 229 -9.88 -2.98 -10.08
N GLY A 230 -11.14 -3.15 -10.52
CA GLY A 230 -11.54 -4.02 -11.63
C GLY A 230 -10.94 -5.42 -11.52
N THR A 231 -10.40 -5.90 -12.64
CA THR A 231 -9.84 -7.24 -12.79
C THR A 231 -8.35 -7.36 -12.44
N ALA A 232 -7.77 -6.36 -11.75
CA ALA A 232 -6.35 -6.39 -11.38
C ALA A 232 -6.04 -7.59 -10.46
N LEU A 233 -6.90 -7.85 -9.47
CA LEU A 233 -6.75 -8.99 -8.57
C LEU A 233 -7.06 -10.32 -9.27
N ASP A 234 -8.04 -10.37 -10.17
CA ASP A 234 -8.35 -11.58 -10.95
C ASP A 234 -7.19 -11.94 -11.88
N THR A 235 -6.54 -10.94 -12.48
CA THR A 235 -5.33 -11.13 -13.26
C THR A 235 -4.19 -11.69 -12.40
N SER A 236 -3.98 -11.14 -11.20
CA SER A 236 -2.96 -11.65 -10.26
C SER A 236 -3.25 -13.11 -9.87
N ARG A 237 -4.52 -13.44 -9.56
CA ARG A 237 -4.96 -14.81 -9.25
C ARG A 237 -4.75 -15.76 -10.42
N PHE A 238 -5.16 -15.37 -11.63
CA PHE A 238 -4.97 -16.16 -12.85
C PHE A 238 -3.49 -16.48 -13.07
N ARG A 239 -2.62 -15.47 -13.00
CA ARG A 239 -1.16 -15.65 -13.15
C ARG A 239 -0.58 -16.60 -12.11
N SER A 240 -0.99 -16.46 -10.85
CA SER A 240 -0.54 -17.32 -9.75
C SER A 240 -0.96 -18.78 -9.94
N LEU A 241 -2.23 -19.02 -10.32
CA LEU A 241 -2.74 -20.36 -10.57
C LEU A 241 -2.05 -21.03 -11.76
N LEU A 242 -1.83 -20.28 -12.84
CA LEU A 242 -1.12 -20.78 -14.01
C LEU A 242 0.35 -21.07 -13.69
N ALA A 243 1.04 -20.17 -12.99
CA ALA A 243 2.41 -20.36 -12.56
C ALA A 243 2.58 -21.62 -11.69
N HIS A 244 1.68 -21.81 -10.73
CA HIS A 244 1.64 -23.02 -9.91
C HIS A 244 1.43 -24.29 -10.75
N LYS A 245 0.54 -24.25 -11.75
CA LYS A 245 0.28 -25.39 -12.65
C LYS A 245 1.51 -25.75 -13.49
N LEU A 246 2.29 -24.76 -13.90
CA LEU A 246 3.48 -24.92 -14.74
C LEU A 246 4.77 -25.09 -13.93
N ALA A 247 4.71 -25.03 -12.60
CA ALA A 247 5.87 -25.03 -11.71
C ALA A 247 6.91 -23.95 -12.04
N VAL A 248 6.45 -22.76 -12.41
CA VAL A 248 7.29 -21.58 -12.67
C VAL A 248 7.00 -20.46 -11.69
N ASP A 249 7.87 -19.45 -11.63
CA ASP A 249 7.62 -18.25 -10.84
C ASP A 249 6.47 -17.41 -11.42
N THR A 250 5.61 -16.86 -10.56
CA THR A 250 4.46 -16.02 -10.97
C THR A 250 4.87 -14.78 -11.75
N GLY A 251 6.06 -14.24 -11.47
CA GLY A 251 6.65 -13.13 -12.22
C GLY A 251 6.99 -13.47 -13.67
N SER A 252 7.17 -14.75 -13.99
CA SER A 252 7.46 -15.25 -15.34
C SER A 252 6.21 -15.51 -16.18
N VAL A 253 5.02 -15.46 -15.58
CA VAL A 253 3.74 -15.62 -16.26
C VAL A 253 3.15 -14.24 -16.51
N HIS A 254 2.86 -13.93 -17.77
CA HIS A 254 2.15 -12.73 -18.18
C HIS A 254 0.82 -13.10 -18.82
N GLY A 255 -0.23 -12.40 -18.43
CA GLY A 255 -1.58 -12.63 -18.93
C GLY A 255 -2.51 -11.58 -18.33
N MET A 256 -3.67 -11.41 -18.96
CA MET A 256 -4.65 -10.40 -18.56
C MET A 256 -6.04 -11.00 -18.48
N VAL A 257 -6.74 -10.66 -17.40
CA VAL A 257 -8.18 -10.87 -17.25
C VAL A 257 -8.84 -9.50 -17.41
N LEU A 258 -9.83 -9.39 -18.29
CA LEU A 258 -10.55 -8.16 -18.63
C LEU A 258 -12.06 -8.35 -18.52
N GLY A 259 -12.82 -7.28 -18.76
CA GLY A 259 -14.28 -7.29 -18.68
C GLY A 259 -14.79 -6.95 -17.28
N GLU A 260 -15.96 -7.47 -16.95
CA GLU A 260 -16.57 -7.31 -15.61
C GLU A 260 -15.71 -8.01 -14.55
N HIS A 261 -15.51 -7.36 -13.40
CA HIS A 261 -14.95 -8.03 -12.22
C HIS A 261 -15.94 -9.07 -11.69
N GLY A 262 -15.55 -10.36 -11.74
CA GLY A 262 -16.33 -11.47 -11.20
C GLY A 262 -16.63 -12.56 -12.23
N ASP A 263 -17.84 -13.11 -12.15
CA ASP A 263 -18.26 -14.31 -12.90
C ASP A 263 -18.17 -14.15 -14.43
N SER A 264 -18.35 -12.92 -14.94
CA SER A 264 -18.33 -12.62 -16.39
C SER A 264 -16.97 -12.11 -16.88
N SER A 265 -15.90 -12.25 -16.08
CA SER A 265 -14.56 -11.86 -16.49
C SER A 265 -14.03 -12.72 -17.65
N VAL A 266 -13.19 -12.15 -18.49
CA VAL A 266 -12.67 -12.77 -19.72
C VAL A 266 -11.15 -12.85 -19.67
N VAL A 267 -10.62 -14.08 -19.74
CA VAL A 267 -9.19 -14.34 -19.86
C VAL A 267 -8.74 -14.19 -21.32
N LEU A 268 -7.72 -13.36 -21.57
CA LEU A 268 -7.13 -13.21 -22.90
C LEU A 268 -6.08 -14.31 -23.17
N TRP A 269 -6.53 -15.54 -23.44
CA TRP A 269 -5.66 -16.69 -23.69
C TRP A 269 -4.62 -16.47 -24.80
N SER A 270 -5.00 -15.74 -25.86
CA SER A 270 -4.14 -15.42 -27.00
C SER A 270 -2.98 -14.47 -26.68
N GLN A 271 -2.92 -13.90 -25.47
CA GLN A 271 -1.87 -12.98 -25.03
C GLN A 271 -1.11 -13.53 -23.81
N VAL A 272 -1.36 -14.78 -23.45
CA VAL A 272 -0.64 -15.41 -22.33
C VAL A 272 0.77 -15.74 -22.79
N MET A 273 1.74 -15.32 -21.98
CA MET A 273 3.16 -15.58 -22.20
C MET A 273 3.78 -16.19 -20.94
N VAL A 274 4.74 -17.08 -21.14
CA VAL A 274 5.52 -17.72 -20.07
C VAL A 274 7.00 -17.60 -20.42
N GLY A 275 7.80 -17.01 -19.53
CA GLY A 275 9.24 -16.83 -19.76
C GLY A 275 9.58 -15.96 -20.99
N GLY A 276 8.63 -15.12 -21.44
CA GLY A 276 8.79 -14.27 -22.63
C GLY A 276 8.39 -14.92 -23.96
N GLY A 277 7.94 -16.18 -23.96
CA GLY A 277 7.38 -16.85 -25.13
C GLY A 277 5.87 -17.04 -25.05
N ASP A 278 5.22 -17.23 -26.20
CA ASP A 278 3.78 -17.51 -26.29
C ASP A 278 3.43 -18.80 -25.54
N PHE A 279 2.26 -18.81 -24.89
CA PHE A 279 1.84 -19.90 -24.01
C PHE A 279 1.73 -21.25 -24.70
N GLU A 280 1.10 -21.35 -25.87
CA GLU A 280 0.89 -22.64 -26.55
C GLU A 280 2.21 -23.36 -26.87
N PRO A 281 3.21 -22.73 -27.53
CA PRO A 281 4.52 -23.33 -27.71
C PRO A 281 5.22 -23.65 -26.39
N ALA A 282 5.22 -22.70 -25.44
CA ALA A 282 5.90 -22.86 -24.15
C ALA A 282 5.33 -24.04 -23.35
N TYR A 283 4.02 -24.25 -23.42
CA TYR A 283 3.32 -25.32 -22.70
C TYR A 283 3.84 -26.71 -23.11
N SER A 284 4.06 -26.93 -24.41
CA SER A 284 4.64 -28.18 -24.91
C SER A 284 6.04 -28.42 -24.38
N TYR A 285 6.92 -27.41 -24.39
CA TYR A 285 8.29 -27.54 -23.87
C TYR A 285 8.35 -27.76 -22.37
N ILE A 286 7.45 -27.13 -21.60
CA ILE A 286 7.43 -27.25 -20.13
C ILE A 286 6.98 -28.64 -19.70
N LEU A 287 5.97 -29.22 -20.36
CA LEU A 287 5.45 -30.54 -19.99
C LEU A 287 6.20 -31.71 -20.62
N TYR A 288 6.80 -31.49 -21.78
CA TYR A 288 7.57 -32.49 -22.52
C TYR A 288 8.97 -31.93 -22.84
N PRO A 289 9.84 -31.78 -21.83
CA PRO A 289 11.22 -31.42 -22.10
C PRO A 289 11.84 -32.52 -22.97
N GLU A 290 12.28 -32.16 -24.19
CA GLU A 290 13.13 -33.04 -24.99
C GLU A 290 14.36 -33.44 -24.15
N PRO A 291 14.76 -34.72 -24.15
CA PRO A 291 15.79 -35.28 -23.25
C PRO A 291 17.20 -34.73 -23.47
#